data_AF-A0A820UVA9-F1
#
_entry.id   AF-A0A820UVA9-F1
#
_cell.length_a   1.000
_cell.length_b   1.000
_cell.length_c   1.000
_cell.angle_alpha   90.00
_cell.angle_beta   90.00
_cell.angle_gamma   90.00
#
_symmetry.space_group_name_H-M   'P 1'
#
loop_
_entity.id
_entity.type
_entity.pdbx_description
1 polymer ?
#
loop_
_entity_poly.entity_id
_entity_poly.type
_entity_poly.pdbx_seq_one_letter_code
_entity_poly.pdbx_strand_id
1 'polypeptide(L)'
;MPLALVIHENKKLVIEELDLPKYGPNDLLIKVTHVAQNPTDWKHVHFGFAKPGSIVGCDFSGEVVEVGKEATGQYLDIFFVFSF
;
A
#
# COMPACT_ATOMS: atom_id res chain seq x y z
N MET A 1 0.50 -1.23 14.67
CA MET A 1 0.11 -0.34 13.55
C MET A 1 1.31 -0.22 12.65
N PRO A 2 1.19 -0.56 11.35
CA PRO A 2 2.28 -0.35 10.41
C PRO A 2 2.50 1.10 10.01
N LEU A 3 3.67 1.38 9.43
CA LEU A 3 4.02 2.69 8.90
C LEU A 3 3.76 2.73 7.39
N ALA A 4 3.35 3.89 6.88
CA ALA A 4 3.12 4.11 5.45
C ALA A 4 3.53 5.53 5.05
N LEU A 5 3.93 5.70 3.78
CA LEU A 5 4.17 7.01 3.20
C LEU A 5 2.87 7.54 2.57
N VAL A 6 2.26 8.54 3.20
CA VAL A 6 0.94 9.07 2.85
C VAL A 6 1.06 10.42 2.16
N ILE A 7 0.28 10.60 1.09
CA ILE A 7 0.12 11.87 0.39
C ILE A 7 -0.84 12.77 1.16
N HIS A 8 -0.43 13.99 1.43
CA HIS A 8 -1.25 15.06 2.00
C HIS A 8 -1.49 16.18 1.00
N GLU A 9 -2.37 17.11 1.39
CA GLU A 9 -2.59 18.36 0.66
C GLU A 9 -1.26 19.05 0.31
N ASN A 10 -1.28 19.81 -0.79
CA ASN A 10 -0.10 20.52 -1.31
C ASN A 10 1.11 19.62 -1.59
N LYS A 11 0.88 18.36 -1.99
CA LYS A 11 1.92 17.39 -2.41
C LYS A 11 2.88 17.01 -1.28
N LYS A 12 2.48 17.20 -0.02
CA LYS A 12 3.29 16.83 1.14
C LYS A 12 3.27 15.30 1.31
N LEU A 13 4.42 14.73 1.66
CA LEU A 13 4.55 13.30 2.00
C LEU A 13 4.89 13.17 3.47
N VAL A 14 4.18 12.28 4.17
CA VAL A 14 4.36 12.05 5.62
C VAL A 14 4.41 10.55 5.88
N ILE A 15 5.35 10.13 6.73
CA ILE A 15 5.38 8.76 7.25
C ILE A 15 4.49 8.72 8.48
N GLU A 16 3.47 7.86 8.46
CA GLU A 16 2.44 7.79 9.51
C GLU A 16 2.16 6.34 9.90
N GLU A 17 1.84 6.13 11.18
CA GLU A 17 1.27 4.87 11.64
C GLU A 17 -0.21 4.79 11.24
N LEU A 18 -0.60 3.73 10.57
CA LEU A 18 -1.97 3.49 10.14
C LEU A 18 -2.50 2.18 10.73
N ASP A 19 -3.80 2.11 10.93
CA ASP A 19 -4.47 0.83 11.15
C ASP A 19 -4.39 -0.02 9.89
N LEU A 20 -4.52 -1.34 10.06
CA LEU A 20 -4.67 -2.23 8.91
C LEU A 20 -5.94 -1.83 8.14
N PRO A 21 -5.88 -1.79 6.80
CA PRO A 21 -7.08 -1.56 6.00
C PRO A 21 -8.09 -2.68 6.26
N LYS A 22 -9.37 -2.39 6.01
CA LYS A 22 -10.38 -3.45 5.99
C LYS A 22 -10.16 -4.29 4.74
N TYR A 23 -9.99 -5.60 4.94
CA TYR A 23 -9.86 -6.59 3.87
C TYR A 23 -11.00 -7.62 4.00
N GLY A 24 -11.41 -8.17 2.85
CA GLY A 24 -12.52 -9.09 2.68
C GLY A 24 -12.08 -10.55 2.48
N PRO A 25 -13.04 -11.45 2.29
CA PRO A 25 -12.78 -12.88 2.17
C PRO A 25 -12.04 -13.27 0.88
N ASN A 26 -11.89 -12.37 -0.10
CA ASN A 26 -11.18 -12.62 -1.36
C ASN A 26 -9.75 -12.06 -1.36
N ASP A 27 -9.32 -11.41 -0.28
CA ASP A 27 -8.11 -10.60 -0.28
C ASP A 27 -6.92 -11.36 0.34
N LEU A 28 -5.72 -10.86 0.11
CA LEU A 28 -4.53 -11.27 0.84
C LEU A 28 -4.04 -10.14 1.75
N LEU A 29 -3.67 -10.51 2.97
CA LEU A 29 -2.87 -9.63 3.81
C LEU A 29 -1.39 -9.95 3.61
N ILE A 30 -0.63 -8.96 3.15
CA ILE A 30 0.81 -9.09 2.90
C ILE A 30 1.57 -8.18 3.86
N LYS A 31 2.52 -8.76 4.60
CA LYS A 31 3.53 -8.02 5.35
C LYS A 31 4.65 -7.64 4.39
N VAL A 32 4.68 -6.36 3.98
CA VAL A 32 5.69 -5.87 3.03
C VAL A 32 7.05 -5.78 3.73
N THR A 33 8.08 -6.33 3.09
CA THR A 33 9.46 -6.29 3.60
C THR A 33 10.37 -5.45 2.72
N HIS A 34 10.03 -5.28 1.43
CA HIS A 34 10.82 -4.50 0.49
C HIS A 34 9.90 -3.78 -0.49
N VAL A 35 10.33 -2.60 -0.92
CA VAL A 35 9.62 -1.73 -1.86
C VAL A 35 10.60 -1.14 -2.86
N ALA A 36 10.20 -1.09 -4.13
CA ALA A 36 10.99 -0.49 -5.19
C ALA A 36 10.44 0.90 -5.53
N GLN A 37 11.33 1.88 -5.62
CA GLN A 37 10.97 3.23 -6.06
C GLN A 37 10.77 3.24 -7.57
N ASN A 38 9.58 3.63 -8.02
CA ASN A 38 9.22 3.71 -9.41
C ASN A 38 8.97 5.16 -9.86
N PRO A 39 9.14 5.49 -11.15
CA PRO A 39 8.79 6.81 -11.66
C PRO A 39 7.32 7.18 -11.42
N THR A 40 6.43 6.19 -11.30
CA THR A 40 5.01 6.42 -11.04
C THR A 40 4.78 7.07 -9.68
N ASP A 41 5.57 6.73 -8.66
CA ASP A 41 5.38 7.18 -7.28
C ASP A 41 5.47 8.71 -7.19
N TRP A 42 6.60 9.28 -7.62
CA TRP A 42 6.79 10.73 -7.59
C TRP A 42 5.89 11.45 -8.59
N LYS A 43 5.58 10.83 -9.75
CA LYS A 43 4.70 11.45 -10.77
C LYS A 43 3.28 11.59 -10.25
N HIS A 44 2.76 10.60 -9.52
CA HIS A 44 1.41 10.67 -8.94
C HIS A 44 1.30 11.80 -7.91
N VAL A 45 2.34 12.00 -7.10
CA VAL A 45 2.43 13.12 -6.15
C VAL A 45 2.59 14.45 -6.88
N HIS A 46 3.53 14.52 -7.83
CA HIS A 46 3.91 15.77 -8.48
C HIS A 46 2.82 16.33 -9.41
N PHE A 47 2.22 15.46 -10.24
CA PHE A 47 1.20 15.84 -11.20
C PHE A 47 -0.23 15.76 -10.65
N GLY A 48 -0.40 15.32 -9.40
CA GLY A 48 -1.72 15.25 -8.74
C GLY A 48 -2.63 14.16 -9.30
N PHE A 49 -2.06 13.04 -9.75
CA PHE A 49 -2.85 11.89 -10.20
C PHE A 49 -3.39 11.05 -9.03
N ALA A 50 -2.72 11.08 -7.88
CA ALA A 50 -3.22 10.50 -6.64
C ALA A 50 -3.91 11.58 -5.77
N LYS A 51 -4.84 11.13 -4.92
CA LYS A 51 -5.59 12.02 -4.02
C LYS A 51 -4.86 12.12 -2.67
N PRO A 52 -5.04 13.22 -1.91
CA PRO A 52 -4.70 13.25 -0.50
C PRO A 52 -5.31 12.04 0.23
N GLY A 53 -4.54 11.44 1.13
CA GLY A 53 -4.85 10.18 1.82
C GLY A 53 -4.38 8.92 1.09
N SER A 54 -3.91 9.00 -0.16
CA SER A 54 -3.33 7.84 -0.86
C SER A 54 -1.97 7.47 -0.27
N ILE A 55 -1.68 6.16 -0.22
CA ILE A 55 -0.37 5.60 0.11
C ILE A 55 0.47 5.54 -1.17
N VAL A 56 1.73 5.95 -1.09
CA VAL A 56 2.69 5.89 -2.20
C VAL A 56 3.32 4.51 -2.29
N GLY A 57 3.58 4.03 -3.51
CA GLY A 57 4.26 2.76 -3.79
C GLY A 57 3.36 1.78 -4.53
N CYS A 58 3.84 1.28 -5.66
CA CYS A 58 3.14 0.28 -6.46
C CYS A 58 3.90 -1.04 -6.66
N ASP A 59 5.13 -1.12 -6.16
CA ASP A 59 6.05 -2.23 -6.43
C ASP A 59 6.75 -2.66 -5.14
N PHE A 60 6.54 -3.92 -4.78
CA PHE A 60 6.84 -4.43 -3.44
C PHE A 60 6.95 -5.94 -3.44
N SER A 61 7.59 -6.44 -2.38
CA SER A 61 7.57 -7.86 -2.05
C SER A 61 7.45 -8.03 -0.53
N GLY A 62 6.93 -9.18 -0.14
CA GLY A 62 6.60 -9.45 1.25
C GLY A 62 6.12 -10.86 1.48
N GLU A 63 5.69 -11.11 2.70
CA GLU A 63 5.15 -12.39 3.14
C GLU A 63 3.63 -12.33 3.19
N VAL A 64 2.95 -13.34 2.65
CA VAL A 64 1.50 -13.49 2.83
C VAL A 64 1.26 -13.99 4.26
N VAL A 65 0.62 -13.16 5.08
CA VAL A 65 0.34 -13.46 6.50
C VAL A 65 -1.09 -13.91 6.75
N GLU A 66 -2.02 -13.58 5.84
CA GLU A 66 -3.40 -14.08 5.86
C GLU A 66 -3.94 -14.24 4.44
N VAL A 67 -4.72 -15.31 4.23
CA VAL A 67 -5.43 -15.60 2.99
C VAL A 67 -6.93 -15.58 3.27
N GLY A 68 -7.67 -14.74 2.56
CA GLY A 68 -9.12 -14.72 2.63
C GLY A 68 -9.73 -16.08 2.24
N LYS A 69 -10.80 -16.49 2.92
CA LYS A 69 -11.42 -17.82 2.76
C LYS A 69 -11.95 -18.13 1.36
N GLU A 70 -12.25 -17.10 0.58
CA GLU A 70 -12.77 -17.18 -0.79
C GLU A 70 -11.69 -16.88 -1.84
N ALA A 71 -10.45 -16.55 -1.43
CA ALA A 71 -9.37 -16.26 -2.34
C ALA A 71 -9.00 -17.50 -3.17
N THR A 72 -9.24 -17.45 -4.49
CA THR A 72 -9.03 -18.56 -5.43
C THR A 72 -7.73 -18.45 -6.24
N GLY A 73 -6.90 -17.44 -5.95
CA GLY A 73 -5.60 -17.24 -6.59
C GLY A 73 -5.62 -16.53 -7.96
N GLN A 74 -6.79 -16.06 -8.42
CA GLN A 74 -6.93 -15.32 -9.71
C GLN A 74 -7.16 -13.82 -9.56
N TYR A 75 -7.60 -13.36 -8.38
CA TYR A 75 -7.83 -11.95 -8.08
C TYR A 75 -7.20 -11.63 -6.73
N LEU A 76 -6.35 -10.63 -6.71
CA LEU A 76 -5.50 -10.24 -5.58
C LEU A 76 -5.76 -8.77 -5.32
N ASP A 77 -6.66 -8.47 -4.39
CA ASP A 77 -6.68 -7.15 -3.79
C ASP A 77 -5.61 -7.15 -2.70
N ILE A 78 -4.48 -6.53 -3.03
CA ILE A 78 -3.30 -6.50 -2.16
C ILE A 78 -3.29 -5.21 -1.37
N PHE A 79 -3.24 -5.35 -0.06
CA PHE A 79 -3.08 -4.23 0.85
C PHE A 79 -1.62 -4.10 1.28
N PHE A 80 -1.06 -2.93 0.98
CA PHE A 80 0.33 -2.57 1.27
C PHE A 80 0.49 -2.20 2.74
N VAL A 81 1.56 -2.72 3.34
CA VAL A 81 1.94 -2.44 4.73
C VAL A 81 3.46 -2.32 4.81
N PHE A 82 4.01 -1.11 4.66
CA PHE A 82 5.47 -0.89 4.67
C PHE A 82 6.08 -1.17 6.06
N SER A 83 7.24 -1.81 6.08
CA SER A 83 8.21 -1.71 7.17
C SER A 83 9.59 -1.51 6.57
N PHE A 84 10.35 -0.58 7.16
CA PHE A 84 11.64 -0.04 6.69
C PHE A 84 12.74 -1.08 6.54
#